data_AF-A0A8J2VZC7-F1
#
_entry.id   AF-A0A8J2VZC7-F1
#
_cell.length_a   1.000
_cell.length_b   1.000
_cell.length_c   1.000
_cell.angle_alpha   90.00
_cell.angle_beta   90.00
_cell.angle_gamma   90.00
#
_symmetry.space_group_name_H-M   'P 1'
#
loop_
_entity.id
_entity.type
_entity.pdbx_description
1 polymer ?
#
loop_
_entity_poly.entity_id
_entity_poly.type
_entity_poly.pdbx_seq_one_letter_code
_entity_poly.pdbx_strand_id
1 'polypeptide(L)'
;MSLEVMTLNPMCEHVETAQGVPLTVTGVAQCKIMTDKELLRTASEQFLGKTSQEVQLTILQTLEGHLRAILGTLSVEEVYRDRDQFASLVREVAAPDVGRMGIEILSFTIKDVYDDVEYLSSLGKAQTANVKRDAAVGVAQANRDAGIREAECEKASMDVKYNMDTKVEDNTRLYKLQKSNFDREINTAKAEAQLAYELQAAKTRQKIRTEEMQITVVERRKQIEIEEQEITRREKELIATVRLPAEAESFKVELVAQGQRTQVVEKARADAEKIKLIGAAEATAIENVGRSEAEAMRLKAAAYKQYGEAATLSLVFEALPKIAAEVAAPLAKIDEIVMLSGSSNFSSEINKFVAQVPPAIQALTGVDLSDVLRKIPGAK
;
A
#
# COMPACT_ATOMS: atom_id res chain seq x y z
N MET A 1 112.08 44.41 65.71
CA MET A 1 110.91 43.58 65.35
C MET A 1 109.71 44.49 65.20
N SER A 2 108.76 44.18 64.32
CA SER A 2 107.39 44.67 64.48
C SER A 2 106.61 43.68 65.34
N LEU A 3 105.58 44.17 66.05
CA LEU A 3 104.60 43.36 66.80
C LEU A 3 103.23 43.32 66.08
N GLU A 4 103.19 43.81 64.85
CA GLU A 4 102.03 43.77 63.96
C GLU A 4 101.75 42.33 63.46
N VAL A 5 100.56 42.13 62.88
CA VAL A 5 100.18 40.85 62.29
C VAL A 5 100.93 40.64 60.97
N MET A 6 101.61 39.50 60.85
CA MET A 6 102.30 39.06 59.65
C MET A 6 101.40 38.10 58.86
N THR A 7 101.03 38.50 57.64
CA THR A 7 100.40 37.58 56.67
C THR A 7 101.47 36.79 55.94
N LEU A 8 101.37 35.46 55.99
CA LEU A 8 102.25 34.51 55.33
C LEU A 8 101.41 33.67 54.36
N ASN A 9 101.97 33.31 53.21
CA ASN A 9 101.29 32.52 52.18
C ASN A 9 102.02 31.18 51.97
N PRO A 10 101.94 30.22 52.91
CA PRO A 10 102.63 28.94 52.79
C PRO A 10 102.16 28.17 51.55
N MET A 11 103.10 27.78 50.71
CA MET A 11 102.84 27.13 49.42
C MET A 11 103.54 25.78 49.35
N CYS A 12 102.82 24.75 48.91
CA CYS A 12 103.32 23.39 48.84
C CYS A 12 103.02 22.81 47.45
N GLU A 13 104.00 22.92 46.55
CA GLU A 13 103.94 22.41 45.18
C GLU A 13 104.23 20.90 45.11
N HIS A 14 103.57 20.22 44.17
CA HIS A 14 103.84 18.83 43.76
C HIS A 14 103.92 17.84 44.94
N VAL A 15 102.98 17.91 45.89
CA VAL A 15 102.93 16.99 47.04
C VAL A 15 102.02 15.80 46.72
N GLU A 16 102.57 14.59 46.74
CA GLU A 16 101.77 13.37 46.62
C GLU A 16 100.85 13.20 47.85
N THR A 17 99.55 13.13 47.60
CA THR A 17 98.52 12.77 48.59
C THR A 17 98.57 11.28 48.93
N ALA A 18 97.78 10.82 49.92
CA ALA A 18 97.74 9.40 50.32
C ALA A 18 97.30 8.43 49.20
N GLN A 19 96.77 8.93 48.08
CA GLN A 19 96.41 8.16 46.89
C GLN A 19 97.47 8.22 45.76
N GLY A 20 98.58 8.94 45.94
CA GLY A 20 99.60 9.14 44.91
C GLY A 20 99.26 10.18 43.83
N VAL A 21 98.21 11.00 44.04
CA VAL A 21 97.90 12.14 43.17
C VAL A 21 98.72 13.35 43.66
N PRO A 22 99.54 13.99 42.80
CA PRO A 22 100.26 15.21 43.16
C PRO A 22 99.29 16.39 43.23
N LEU A 23 99.28 17.07 44.37
CA LEU A 23 98.44 18.24 44.63
C LEU A 23 99.32 19.42 45.02
N THR A 24 98.94 20.60 44.53
CA THR A 24 99.55 21.87 44.95
C THR A 24 98.54 22.68 45.76
N VAL A 25 98.96 23.11 46.94
CA VAL A 25 98.11 23.82 47.90
C VAL A 25 98.76 25.14 48.32
N THR A 26 97.96 26.21 48.30
CA THR A 26 98.34 27.54 48.79
C THR A 26 97.48 27.90 49.99
N GLY A 27 98.09 28.01 51.16
CA GLY A 27 97.47 28.54 52.37
C GLY A 27 97.66 30.04 52.54
N VAL A 28 96.90 30.63 53.47
CA VAL A 28 97.14 31.96 54.03
C VAL A 28 97.10 31.84 55.55
N ALA A 29 98.17 32.24 56.20
CA ALA A 29 98.34 32.20 57.65
C ALA A 29 98.57 33.62 58.20
N GLN A 30 97.81 34.00 59.21
CA GLN A 30 98.01 35.26 59.94
C GLN A 30 98.68 34.94 61.28
N CYS A 31 99.94 35.34 61.41
CA CYS A 31 100.78 35.05 62.58
C CYS A 31 101.14 36.34 63.33
N LYS A 32 101.35 36.24 64.63
CA LYS A 32 101.77 37.38 65.47
C LYS A 32 102.79 36.92 66.52
N ILE A 33 103.74 37.79 66.87
CA ILE A 33 104.64 37.56 68.01
C ILE A 33 103.83 37.69 69.31
N MET A 34 103.96 36.72 70.20
CA MET A 34 103.23 36.71 71.47
C MET A 34 103.79 37.75 72.44
N THR A 35 102.91 38.41 73.20
CA THR A 35 103.28 39.48 74.15
C THR A 35 103.50 38.98 75.57
N ASP A 36 103.35 37.68 75.83
CA ASP A 36 103.60 37.10 77.16
C ASP A 36 105.11 37.07 77.45
N LYS A 37 105.50 37.31 78.71
CA LYS A 37 106.86 37.68 79.11
C LYS A 37 107.90 36.59 78.85
N GLU A 38 107.50 35.32 78.92
CA GLU A 38 108.38 34.19 78.66
C GLU A 38 108.52 33.92 77.15
N LEU A 39 107.40 33.85 76.42
CA LEU A 39 107.39 33.57 74.99
C LEU A 39 107.95 34.75 74.16
N LEU A 40 107.72 36.00 74.58
CA LEU A 40 108.34 37.19 74.00
C LEU A 40 109.87 37.19 74.20
N ARG A 41 110.36 36.60 75.29
CA ARG A 41 111.81 36.42 75.50
C ARG A 41 112.37 35.38 74.53
N THR A 42 111.70 34.24 74.35
CA THR A 42 112.12 33.22 73.35
C THR A 42 112.11 33.78 71.93
N ALA A 43 111.05 34.52 71.54
CA ALA A 43 111.01 35.22 70.26
C ALA A 43 112.14 36.26 70.13
N SER A 44 112.44 36.99 71.21
CA SER A 44 113.56 37.93 71.26
C SER A 44 114.90 37.23 71.01
N GLU A 45 115.19 36.15 71.74
CA GLU A 45 116.43 35.38 71.59
C GLU A 45 116.57 34.73 70.20
N GLN A 46 115.46 34.32 69.55
CA GLN A 46 115.47 33.68 68.23
C GLN A 46 115.49 34.64 67.03
N PHE A 47 115.02 35.88 67.18
CA PHE A 47 114.83 36.83 66.07
C PHE A 47 115.51 38.20 66.25
N LEU A 48 116.12 38.51 67.39
CA LEU A 48 116.83 39.79 67.59
C LEU A 48 118.04 39.87 66.64
N GLY A 49 118.09 40.93 65.84
CA GLY A 49 119.12 41.13 64.81
C GLY A 49 118.73 40.64 63.41
N LYS A 50 117.66 39.86 63.26
CA LYS A 50 117.12 39.46 61.94
C LYS A 50 116.21 40.54 61.35
N THR A 51 116.17 40.61 60.02
CA THR A 51 115.23 41.42 59.25
C THR A 51 113.82 40.82 59.28
N SER A 52 112.80 41.64 58.99
CA SER A 52 111.40 41.16 58.96
C SER A 52 111.16 40.05 57.92
N GLN A 53 111.94 40.01 56.84
CA GLN A 53 111.83 39.00 55.80
C GLN A 53 112.41 37.65 56.25
N GLU A 54 113.54 37.65 56.96
CA GLU A 54 114.12 36.41 57.54
C GLU A 54 113.22 35.81 58.62
N VAL A 55 112.57 36.66 59.44
CA VAL A 55 111.55 36.21 60.40
C VAL A 55 110.39 35.54 59.66
N GLN A 56 109.81 36.20 58.67
CA GLN A 56 108.72 35.66 57.85
C GLN A 56 109.09 34.34 57.17
N LEU A 57 110.28 34.25 56.56
CA LEU A 57 110.77 33.05 55.88
C LEU A 57 110.93 31.86 56.82
N THR A 58 111.44 32.08 58.05
CA THR A 58 111.61 30.99 59.04
C THR A 58 110.25 30.40 59.45
N ILE A 59 109.23 31.26 59.61
CA ILE A 59 107.87 30.82 59.95
C ILE A 59 107.21 30.12 58.75
N LEU A 60 107.37 30.69 57.55
CA LEU A 60 106.86 30.16 56.29
C LEU A 60 107.32 28.71 56.07
N GLN A 61 108.63 28.45 56.17
CA GLN A 61 109.22 27.12 56.05
C GLN A 61 108.67 26.12 57.07
N THR A 62 108.38 26.57 58.29
CA THR A 62 107.78 25.73 59.34
C THR A 62 106.34 25.36 58.97
N LEU A 63 105.53 26.34 58.58
CA LEU A 63 104.13 26.14 58.14
C LEU A 63 104.04 25.26 56.88
N GLU A 64 104.95 25.42 55.92
CA GLU A 64 105.04 24.57 54.72
C GLU A 64 105.49 23.14 55.05
N GLY A 65 106.32 22.96 56.08
CA GLY A 65 106.67 21.65 56.62
C GLY A 65 105.43 20.89 57.09
N HIS A 66 104.63 21.51 57.96
CA HIS A 66 103.39 20.91 58.48
C HIS A 66 102.30 20.76 57.39
N LEU A 67 102.11 21.77 56.53
CA LEU A 67 101.13 21.73 55.43
C LEU A 67 101.40 20.53 54.50
N ARG A 68 102.66 20.34 54.10
CA ARG A 68 103.11 19.19 53.29
C ARG A 68 102.93 17.86 54.03
N ALA A 69 103.24 17.80 55.32
CA ALA A 69 103.12 16.59 56.12
C ALA A 69 101.65 16.12 56.25
N ILE A 70 100.70 17.03 56.51
CA ILE A 70 99.28 16.68 56.59
C ILE A 70 98.71 16.36 55.21
N LEU A 71 99.10 17.10 54.17
CA LEU A 71 98.65 16.87 52.79
C LEU A 71 99.00 15.46 52.28
N GLY A 72 100.16 14.91 52.67
CA GLY A 72 100.54 13.52 52.37
C GLY A 72 99.75 12.44 53.12
N THR A 73 98.94 12.80 54.14
CA THR A 73 98.14 11.85 54.93
C THR A 73 96.66 11.78 54.53
N LEU A 74 96.17 12.77 53.78
CA LEU A 74 94.76 12.89 53.40
C LEU A 74 94.50 12.49 51.94
N SER A 75 93.24 12.26 51.62
CA SER A 75 92.75 12.04 50.25
C SER A 75 92.52 13.37 49.51
N VAL A 76 92.54 13.32 48.17
CA VAL A 76 92.23 14.50 47.32
C VAL A 76 90.80 14.98 47.56
N GLU A 77 89.86 14.04 47.74
CA GLU A 77 88.45 14.33 48.04
C GLU A 77 88.28 15.05 49.38
N GLU A 78 88.97 14.60 50.43
CA GLU A 78 88.92 15.20 51.77
C GLU A 78 89.45 16.64 51.75
N VAL A 79 90.64 16.85 51.17
CA VAL A 79 91.28 18.16 51.04
C VAL A 79 90.44 19.13 50.21
N TYR A 80 89.74 18.66 49.17
CA TYR A 80 88.90 19.51 48.34
C TYR A 80 87.54 19.84 48.98
N ARG A 81 86.91 18.86 49.64
CA ARG A 81 85.54 18.94 50.18
C ARG A 81 85.48 19.71 51.49
N ASP A 82 86.35 19.37 52.44
CA ASP A 82 86.25 19.81 53.84
C ASP A 82 87.46 20.67 54.24
N ARG A 83 87.72 21.69 53.40
CA ARG A 83 88.89 22.60 53.48
C ARG A 83 89.13 23.21 54.85
N ASP A 84 88.06 23.55 55.57
CA ASP A 84 88.15 24.16 56.91
C ASP A 84 88.63 23.15 57.97
N GLN A 85 88.31 21.87 57.82
CA GLN A 85 88.82 20.80 58.69
C GLN A 85 90.31 20.57 58.44
N PHE A 86 90.73 20.52 57.17
CA PHE A 86 92.15 20.43 56.80
C PHE A 86 92.95 21.66 57.28
N ALA A 87 92.42 22.88 57.11
CA ALA A 87 93.03 24.11 57.64
C ALA A 87 93.17 24.07 59.18
N SER A 88 92.16 23.55 59.88
CA SER A 88 92.19 23.41 61.34
C SER A 88 93.24 22.39 61.80
N LEU A 89 93.36 21.25 61.11
CA LEU A 89 94.36 20.21 61.42
C LEU A 89 95.79 20.71 61.19
N VAL A 90 96.05 21.44 60.10
CA VAL A 90 97.37 22.07 59.87
C VAL A 90 97.69 23.11 60.95
N ARG A 91 96.71 23.90 61.39
CA ARG A 91 96.87 24.83 62.51
C ARG A 91 97.20 24.11 63.82
N GLU A 92 96.48 23.04 64.15
CA GLU A 92 96.67 22.29 65.40
C GLU A 92 98.08 21.68 65.50
N VAL A 93 98.56 21.09 64.39
CA VAL A 93 99.88 20.45 64.33
C VAL A 93 101.03 21.47 64.27
N ALA A 94 100.83 22.64 63.65
CA ALA A 94 101.85 23.69 63.56
C ALA A 94 101.93 24.60 64.81
N ALA A 95 100.83 24.76 65.55
CA ALA A 95 100.75 25.62 66.73
C ALA A 95 101.84 25.38 67.80
N PRO A 96 102.16 24.14 68.23
CA PRO A 96 103.22 23.92 69.23
C PRO A 96 104.62 24.28 68.70
N ASP A 97 104.85 24.20 67.39
CA ASP A 97 106.17 24.37 66.80
C ASP A 97 106.48 25.85 66.56
N VAL A 98 105.54 26.63 66.05
CA VAL A 98 105.68 28.10 66.02
C VAL A 98 105.52 28.73 67.42
N GLY A 99 104.75 28.09 68.32
CA GLY A 99 104.66 28.47 69.73
C GLY A 99 106.00 28.39 70.45
N ARG A 100 106.83 27.38 70.15
CA ARG A 100 108.22 27.28 70.63
C ARG A 100 109.15 28.38 70.09
N MET A 101 108.73 29.12 69.05
CA MET A 101 109.40 30.33 68.56
C MET A 101 108.85 31.62 69.17
N GLY A 102 107.86 31.54 70.07
CA GLY A 102 107.13 32.68 70.65
C GLY A 102 106.12 33.33 69.70
N ILE A 103 105.55 32.55 68.77
CA ILE A 103 104.64 33.03 67.72
C ILE A 103 103.29 32.32 67.82
N GLU A 104 102.21 33.07 67.67
CA GLU A 104 100.83 32.60 67.66
C GLU A 104 100.26 32.65 66.24
N ILE A 105 99.61 31.55 65.82
CA ILE A 105 98.78 31.51 64.61
C ILE A 105 97.39 32.04 65.01
N LEU A 106 97.02 33.22 64.52
CA LEU A 106 95.69 33.81 64.75
C LEU A 106 94.64 33.12 63.88
N SER A 107 94.97 32.92 62.61
CA SER A 107 94.13 32.24 61.62
C SER A 107 94.99 31.51 60.58
N PHE A 108 94.47 30.41 60.05
CA PHE A 108 95.04 29.65 58.94
C PHE A 108 93.87 29.22 58.05
N THR A 109 93.91 29.53 56.75
CA THR A 109 92.90 29.11 55.78
C THR A 109 93.55 28.62 54.49
N ILE A 110 92.89 27.71 53.78
CA ILE A 110 93.32 27.31 52.44
C ILE A 110 92.74 28.30 51.43
N LYS A 111 93.60 28.88 50.60
CA LYS A 111 93.23 29.84 49.55
C LYS A 111 92.87 29.07 48.27
N ASP A 112 93.85 28.35 47.73
CA ASP A 112 93.73 27.59 46.48
C ASP A 112 94.23 26.16 46.65
N VAL A 113 93.60 25.25 45.91
CA VAL A 113 93.97 23.83 45.78
C VAL A 113 93.89 23.52 44.30
N TYR A 114 94.99 23.09 43.70
CA TYR A 114 95.07 22.71 42.28
C TYR A 114 95.88 21.44 42.07
N ASP A 115 95.67 20.83 40.91
CA ASP A 115 96.10 19.49 40.52
C ASP A 115 96.59 19.57 39.07
N ASP A 116 97.79 19.05 38.83
CA ASP A 116 98.49 19.16 37.56
C ASP A 116 98.10 18.03 36.58
N VAL A 117 97.28 17.05 37.02
CA VAL A 117 96.93 15.80 36.30
C VAL A 117 95.45 15.72 35.89
N GLU A 118 94.67 16.78 36.10
CA GLU A 118 93.24 16.91 35.75
C GLU A 118 92.29 15.87 36.41
N TYR A 119 92.71 15.27 37.53
CA TYR A 119 91.91 14.37 38.37
C TYR A 119 90.64 15.06 38.89
N LEU A 120 90.74 16.26 39.46
CA LEU A 120 89.57 16.94 40.05
C LEU A 120 88.51 17.33 39.00
N SER A 121 88.93 17.77 37.81
CA SER A 121 88.00 18.06 36.71
C SER A 121 87.38 16.76 36.15
N SER A 122 88.13 15.65 36.13
CA SER A 122 87.60 14.33 35.79
C SER A 122 86.52 13.83 36.77
N LEU A 123 86.74 14.00 38.07
CA LEU A 123 85.75 13.74 39.12
C LEU A 123 84.49 14.62 38.94
N GLY A 124 84.67 15.92 38.65
CA GLY A 124 83.57 16.86 38.38
C GLY A 124 82.75 16.50 37.14
N LYS A 125 83.40 16.04 36.05
CA LYS A 125 82.73 15.53 34.83
C LYS A 125 81.85 14.33 35.16
N ALA A 126 82.34 13.36 35.95
CA ALA A 126 81.60 12.17 36.35
C ALA A 126 80.35 12.50 37.20
N GLN A 127 80.49 13.35 38.23
CA GLN A 127 79.35 13.77 39.05
C GLN A 127 78.31 14.55 38.24
N THR A 128 78.76 15.43 37.34
CA THR A 128 77.87 16.18 36.43
C THR A 128 77.09 15.24 35.50
N ALA A 129 77.70 14.14 35.04
CA ALA A 129 77.02 13.15 34.21
C ALA A 129 75.94 12.37 34.99
N ASN A 130 76.23 11.97 36.24
CA ASN A 130 75.27 11.29 37.11
C ASN A 130 74.05 12.19 37.40
N VAL A 131 74.26 13.43 37.86
CA VAL A 131 73.17 14.37 38.15
C VAL A 131 72.30 14.63 36.91
N LYS A 132 72.90 14.75 35.71
CA LYS A 132 72.15 14.89 34.45
C LYS A 132 71.35 13.63 34.10
N ARG A 133 71.89 12.43 34.34
CA ARG A 133 71.20 11.15 34.14
C ARG A 133 69.99 11.03 35.06
N ASP A 134 70.16 11.30 36.35
CA ASP A 134 69.10 11.11 37.34
C ASP A 134 67.98 12.16 37.15
N ALA A 135 68.33 13.40 36.80
CA ALA A 135 67.35 14.41 36.37
C ALA A 135 66.56 13.97 35.13
N ALA A 136 67.23 13.39 34.11
CA ALA A 136 66.56 12.88 32.92
C ALA A 136 65.64 11.69 33.21
N VAL A 137 66.03 10.79 34.13
CA VAL A 137 65.17 9.69 34.61
C VAL A 137 63.95 10.23 35.35
N GLY A 138 64.12 11.22 36.24
CA GLY A 138 63.01 11.85 36.96
C GLY A 138 62.00 12.53 36.03
N VAL A 139 62.47 13.28 35.01
CA VAL A 139 61.60 13.88 33.99
C VAL A 139 60.89 12.81 33.16
N ALA A 140 61.56 11.73 32.78
CA ALA A 140 60.95 10.63 32.02
C ALA A 140 59.89 9.86 32.83
N GLN A 141 60.07 9.74 34.16
CA GLN A 141 59.07 9.17 35.07
C GLN A 141 57.87 10.12 35.23
N ALA A 142 58.11 11.39 35.53
CA ALA A 142 57.05 12.38 35.67
C ALA A 142 56.17 12.51 34.42
N ASN A 143 56.77 12.53 33.22
CA ASN A 143 56.04 12.57 31.95
C ASN A 143 55.23 11.29 31.69
N ARG A 144 55.75 10.11 32.10
CA ARG A 144 55.02 8.84 32.00
C ARG A 144 53.79 8.85 32.92
N ASP A 145 53.97 9.22 34.17
CA ASP A 145 52.91 9.17 35.18
C ASP A 145 51.82 10.23 34.92
N ALA A 146 52.21 11.36 34.33
CA ALA A 146 51.27 12.35 33.78
C ALA A 146 50.47 11.76 32.59
N GLY A 147 51.14 11.17 31.60
CA GLY A 147 50.47 10.59 30.43
C GLY A 147 49.56 9.40 30.75
N ILE A 148 49.90 8.60 31.77
CA ILE A 148 49.01 7.54 32.28
C ILE A 148 47.74 8.16 32.88
N ARG A 149 47.87 9.17 33.76
CA ARG A 149 46.71 9.88 34.33
C ARG A 149 45.88 10.59 33.27
N GLU A 150 46.50 11.17 32.25
CA GLU A 150 45.81 11.82 31.15
C GLU A 150 44.97 10.81 30.36
N ALA A 151 45.55 9.65 29.99
CA ALA A 151 44.84 8.57 29.30
C ALA A 151 43.72 7.93 30.17
N GLU A 152 43.92 7.79 31.48
CA GLU A 152 42.88 7.32 32.42
C GLU A 152 41.72 8.32 32.51
N CYS A 153 42.02 9.62 32.64
CA CYS A 153 41.02 10.69 32.65
C CYS A 153 40.28 10.81 31.32
N GLU A 154 40.98 10.71 30.18
CA GLU A 154 40.37 10.75 28.86
C GLU A 154 39.45 9.54 28.65
N LYS A 155 39.91 8.33 29.00
CA LYS A 155 39.05 7.13 28.94
C LYS A 155 37.80 7.28 29.81
N ALA A 156 37.93 7.72 31.06
CA ALA A 156 36.79 7.93 31.94
C ALA A 156 35.82 9.00 31.38
N SER A 157 36.35 10.06 30.76
CA SER A 157 35.57 11.09 30.06
C SER A 157 34.82 10.52 28.85
N MET A 158 35.47 9.68 28.04
CA MET A 158 34.84 8.96 26.92
C MET A 158 33.76 7.99 27.40
N ASP A 159 34.02 7.19 28.44
CA ASP A 159 33.03 6.27 29.03
C ASP A 159 31.79 7.03 29.53
N VAL A 160 31.97 8.17 30.22
CA VAL A 160 30.84 9.05 30.60
C VAL A 160 30.12 9.60 29.37
N LYS A 161 30.85 10.06 28.36
CA LYS A 161 30.27 10.61 27.13
C LYS A 161 29.44 9.56 26.37
N TYR A 162 29.97 8.36 26.13
CA TYR A 162 29.22 7.28 25.49
C TYR A 162 27.96 6.89 26.29
N ASN A 163 28.01 6.92 27.62
CA ASN A 163 26.84 6.69 28.47
C ASN A 163 25.79 7.81 28.36
N MET A 164 26.19 9.06 28.10
CA MET A 164 25.25 10.16 27.84
C MET A 164 24.69 10.12 26.42
N ASP A 165 25.55 9.94 25.40
CA ASP A 165 25.15 9.85 24.00
C ASP A 165 24.16 8.69 23.78
N THR A 166 24.40 7.52 24.41
CA THR A 166 23.45 6.39 24.41
C THR A 166 22.09 6.78 24.99
N LYS A 167 22.06 7.47 26.13
CA LYS A 167 20.81 7.94 26.76
C LYS A 167 20.10 9.00 25.90
N VAL A 168 20.84 9.85 25.19
CA VAL A 168 20.27 10.85 24.28
C VAL A 168 19.60 10.17 23.08
N GLU A 169 20.23 9.15 22.47
CA GLU A 169 19.60 8.40 21.39
C GLU A 169 18.43 7.51 21.85
N ASP A 170 18.49 6.88 23.03
CA ASP A 170 17.33 6.13 23.57
C ASP A 170 16.13 7.05 23.85
N ASN A 171 16.34 8.22 24.46
CA ASN A 171 15.28 9.22 24.63
C ASN A 171 14.75 9.74 23.28
N THR A 172 15.66 9.99 22.32
CA THR A 172 15.31 10.44 20.97
C THR A 172 14.49 9.38 20.21
N ARG A 173 14.85 8.10 20.34
CA ARG A 173 14.13 6.95 19.80
C ARG A 173 12.76 6.80 20.44
N LEU A 174 12.67 6.91 21.77
CA LEU A 174 11.40 6.85 22.50
C LEU A 174 10.46 7.99 22.09
N TYR A 175 10.97 9.22 21.97
CA TYR A 175 10.22 10.37 21.48
C TYR A 175 9.74 10.19 20.02
N LYS A 176 10.62 9.74 19.12
CA LYS A 176 10.25 9.42 17.72
C LYS A 176 9.14 8.35 17.66
N LEU A 177 9.21 7.32 18.52
CA LEU A 177 8.21 6.24 18.57
C LEU A 177 6.88 6.71 19.16
N GLN A 178 6.89 7.48 20.25
CA GLN A 178 5.69 8.11 20.81
C GLN A 178 5.02 9.03 19.79
N LYS A 179 5.80 9.89 19.11
CA LYS A 179 5.28 10.73 18.04
C LYS A 179 4.65 9.89 16.92
N SER A 180 5.32 8.82 16.46
CA SER A 180 4.77 7.95 15.42
C SER A 180 3.49 7.22 15.85
N ASN A 181 3.29 6.96 17.14
CA ASN A 181 2.04 6.41 17.67
C ASN A 181 0.93 7.47 17.66
N PHE A 182 1.18 8.69 18.14
CA PHE A 182 0.21 9.79 18.07
C PHE A 182 -0.14 10.18 16.62
N ASP A 183 0.85 10.26 15.73
CA ASP A 183 0.63 10.49 14.30
C ASP A 183 -0.23 9.36 13.69
N ARG A 184 -0.02 8.10 14.10
CA ARG A 184 -0.89 6.98 13.70
C ARG A 184 -2.32 7.15 14.22
N GLU A 185 -2.49 7.42 15.51
CA GLU A 185 -3.80 7.59 16.16
C GLU A 185 -4.61 8.74 15.52
N ILE A 186 -3.97 9.89 15.32
CA ILE A 186 -4.54 11.06 14.64
C ILE A 186 -4.93 10.71 13.21
N ASN A 187 -4.10 9.98 12.46
CA ASN A 187 -4.44 9.58 11.09
C ASN A 187 -5.57 8.55 11.05
N THR A 188 -5.67 7.60 11.99
CA THR A 188 -6.82 6.70 12.08
C THR A 188 -8.11 7.45 12.42
N ALA A 189 -8.10 8.32 13.43
CA ALA A 189 -9.28 9.11 13.80
C ALA A 189 -9.71 10.07 12.67
N LYS A 190 -8.75 10.64 11.93
CA LYS A 190 -9.02 11.47 10.74
C LYS A 190 -9.58 10.67 9.56
N ALA A 191 -9.07 9.46 9.32
CA ALA A 191 -9.60 8.55 8.30
C ALA A 191 -11.02 8.08 8.65
N GLU A 192 -11.28 7.72 9.91
CA GLU A 192 -12.62 7.39 10.40
C GLU A 192 -13.60 8.57 10.27
N ALA A 193 -13.17 9.78 10.64
CA ALA A 193 -13.98 10.99 10.47
C ALA A 193 -14.28 11.29 8.98
N GLN A 194 -13.31 11.12 8.09
CA GLN A 194 -13.50 11.28 6.64
C GLN A 194 -14.46 10.23 6.08
N LEU A 195 -14.29 8.95 6.42
CA LEU A 195 -15.18 7.86 6.01
C LEU A 195 -16.60 8.05 6.57
N ALA A 196 -16.74 8.54 7.81
CA ALA A 196 -18.04 8.87 8.39
C ALA A 196 -18.73 10.03 7.65
N TYR A 197 -17.97 11.07 7.27
CA TYR A 197 -18.48 12.19 6.48
C TYR A 197 -18.92 11.74 5.08
N GLU A 198 -18.10 10.94 4.39
CA GLU A 198 -18.41 10.38 3.06
C GLU A 198 -19.61 9.43 3.11
N LEU A 199 -19.69 8.56 4.13
CA LEU A 199 -20.85 7.69 4.36
C LEU A 199 -22.13 8.49 4.62
N GLN A 200 -22.04 9.59 5.38
CA GLN A 200 -23.19 10.45 5.65
C GLN A 200 -23.61 11.24 4.40
N ALA A 201 -22.66 11.72 3.59
CA ALA A 201 -22.94 12.33 2.30
C ALA A 201 -23.57 11.33 1.32
N ALA A 202 -23.10 10.07 1.30
CA ALA A 202 -23.68 8.99 0.49
C ALA A 202 -25.11 8.64 0.93
N LYS A 203 -25.35 8.46 2.24
CA LYS A 203 -26.71 8.27 2.80
C LYS A 203 -27.64 9.44 2.46
N THR A 204 -27.13 10.68 2.51
CA THR A 204 -27.92 11.87 2.19
C THR A 204 -28.25 11.93 0.69
N ARG A 205 -27.29 11.64 -0.19
CA ARG A 205 -27.54 11.48 -1.64
C ARG A 205 -28.50 10.34 -1.96
N GLN A 206 -28.44 9.22 -1.23
CA GLN A 206 -29.38 8.11 -1.38
C GLN A 206 -30.81 8.56 -1.02
N LYS A 207 -31.00 9.26 0.11
CA LYS A 207 -32.29 9.86 0.48
C LYS A 207 -32.80 10.82 -0.58
N ILE A 208 -31.97 11.78 -1.02
CA ILE A 208 -32.33 12.73 -2.08
C ILE A 208 -32.81 11.99 -3.33
N ARG A 209 -32.06 10.98 -3.81
CA ARG A 209 -32.47 10.15 -4.96
C ARG A 209 -33.78 9.39 -4.72
N THR A 210 -34.08 8.98 -3.49
CA THR A 210 -35.36 8.34 -3.15
C THR A 210 -36.53 9.33 -3.18
N GLU A 211 -36.34 10.58 -2.75
CA GLU A 211 -37.35 11.63 -2.89
C GLU A 211 -37.51 12.09 -4.35
N GLU A 212 -36.41 12.27 -5.10
CA GLU A 212 -36.42 12.54 -6.55
C GLU A 212 -37.21 11.47 -7.31
N MET A 213 -36.96 10.19 -7.01
CA MET A 213 -37.70 9.07 -7.62
C MET A 213 -39.19 9.08 -7.24
N GLN A 214 -39.55 9.47 -6.00
CA GLN A 214 -40.96 9.65 -5.62
C GLN A 214 -41.61 10.80 -6.39
N ILE A 215 -40.91 11.92 -6.60
CA ILE A 215 -41.39 13.04 -7.43
C ILE A 215 -41.64 12.53 -8.85
N THR A 216 -40.67 11.86 -9.49
CA THR A 216 -40.84 11.31 -10.85
C THR A 216 -41.98 10.28 -10.94
N VAL A 217 -42.21 9.47 -9.90
CA VAL A 217 -43.36 8.54 -9.84
C VAL A 217 -44.68 9.29 -9.71
N VAL A 218 -44.75 10.39 -8.95
CA VAL A 218 -45.94 11.23 -8.85
C VAL A 218 -46.20 11.99 -10.15
N GLU A 219 -45.16 12.52 -10.80
CA GLU A 219 -45.24 13.15 -12.13
C GLU A 219 -45.73 12.16 -13.18
N ARG A 220 -45.16 10.95 -13.25
CA ARG A 220 -45.64 9.92 -14.18
C ARG A 220 -47.05 9.44 -13.87
N ARG A 221 -47.45 9.33 -12.60
CA ARG A 221 -48.84 9.03 -12.23
C ARG A 221 -49.81 10.11 -12.71
N LYS A 222 -49.47 11.39 -12.50
CA LYS A 222 -50.27 12.51 -13.02
C LYS A 222 -50.31 12.56 -14.54
N GLN A 223 -49.20 12.22 -15.21
CA GLN A 223 -49.19 12.11 -16.68
C GLN A 223 -50.12 11.00 -17.15
N ILE A 224 -50.08 9.81 -16.55
CA ILE A 224 -51.00 8.70 -16.86
C ILE A 224 -52.44 9.12 -16.59
N GLU A 225 -52.72 9.79 -15.47
CA GLU A 225 -54.06 10.32 -15.14
C GLU A 225 -54.57 11.33 -16.20
N ILE A 226 -53.69 12.20 -16.71
CA ILE A 226 -54.01 13.13 -17.81
C ILE A 226 -54.21 12.38 -19.13
N GLU A 227 -53.39 11.36 -19.42
CA GLU A 227 -53.52 10.51 -20.61
C GLU A 227 -54.82 9.68 -20.58
N GLU A 228 -55.23 9.17 -19.42
CA GLU A 228 -56.53 8.51 -19.19
C GLU A 228 -57.70 9.49 -19.34
N GLN A 229 -57.57 10.73 -18.87
CA GLN A 229 -58.56 11.78 -19.09
C GLN A 229 -58.64 12.20 -20.57
N GLU A 230 -57.52 12.25 -21.30
CA GLU A 230 -57.54 12.42 -22.75
C GLU A 230 -58.17 11.23 -23.48
N ILE A 231 -57.88 10.00 -23.06
CA ILE A 231 -58.44 8.78 -23.67
C ILE A 231 -59.95 8.74 -23.46
N THR A 232 -60.44 8.94 -22.24
CA THR A 232 -61.90 8.97 -21.96
C THR A 232 -62.61 10.17 -22.60
N ARG A 233 -61.89 11.27 -22.89
CA ARG A 233 -62.41 12.35 -23.73
C ARG A 233 -62.50 11.92 -25.21
N ARG A 234 -61.41 11.42 -25.79
CA ARG A 234 -61.36 10.92 -27.18
C ARG A 234 -62.36 9.80 -27.43
N GLU A 235 -62.59 8.92 -26.46
CA GLU A 235 -63.59 7.85 -26.51
C GLU A 235 -65.00 8.43 -26.59
N LYS A 236 -65.35 9.42 -25.75
CA LYS A 236 -66.65 10.12 -25.82
C LYS A 236 -66.81 10.87 -27.15
N GLU A 237 -65.75 11.49 -27.66
CA GLU A 237 -65.74 12.15 -28.97
C GLU A 237 -65.92 11.13 -30.12
N LEU A 238 -65.29 9.96 -30.07
CA LEU A 238 -65.50 8.85 -31.03
C LEU A 238 -66.91 8.24 -30.93
N ILE A 239 -67.46 8.10 -29.72
CA ILE A 239 -68.82 7.61 -29.51
C ILE A 239 -69.82 8.58 -30.17
N ALA A 240 -69.66 9.88 -29.94
CA ALA A 240 -70.54 10.90 -30.52
C ALA A 240 -70.37 11.07 -32.04
N THR A 241 -69.14 10.98 -32.56
CA THR A 241 -68.82 11.32 -33.97
C THR A 241 -68.84 10.10 -34.90
N VAL A 242 -68.54 8.91 -34.41
CA VAL A 242 -68.40 7.69 -35.24
C VAL A 242 -69.46 6.66 -34.87
N ARG A 243 -69.59 6.26 -33.60
CA ARG A 243 -70.56 5.22 -33.22
C ARG A 243 -72.00 5.68 -33.37
N LEU A 244 -72.37 6.86 -32.85
CA LEU A 244 -73.77 7.29 -32.87
C LEU A 244 -74.32 7.49 -34.30
N PRO A 245 -73.56 8.05 -35.27
CA PRO A 245 -73.97 8.03 -36.68
C PRO A 245 -73.98 6.62 -37.30
N ALA A 246 -72.97 5.78 -37.05
CA ALA A 246 -72.92 4.43 -37.61
C ALA A 246 -74.04 3.52 -37.08
N GLU A 247 -74.42 3.65 -35.81
CA GLU A 247 -75.56 2.95 -35.20
C GLU A 247 -76.88 3.49 -35.74
N ALA A 248 -77.00 4.81 -35.98
CA ALA A 248 -78.17 5.39 -36.65
C ALA A 248 -78.29 4.97 -38.14
N GLU A 249 -77.18 4.79 -38.85
CA GLU A 249 -77.17 4.24 -40.22
C GLU A 249 -77.46 2.74 -40.22
N SER A 250 -76.85 1.97 -39.33
CA SER A 250 -77.13 0.53 -39.19
C SER A 250 -78.60 0.29 -38.85
N PHE A 251 -79.19 1.08 -37.95
CA PHE A 251 -80.61 1.00 -37.61
C PHE A 251 -81.52 1.40 -38.78
N LYS A 252 -81.15 2.41 -39.59
CA LYS A 252 -81.86 2.72 -40.85
C LYS A 252 -81.80 1.56 -41.84
N VAL A 253 -80.62 0.97 -42.04
CA VAL A 253 -80.42 -0.17 -42.96
C VAL A 253 -81.20 -1.39 -42.48
N GLU A 254 -81.19 -1.69 -41.19
CA GLU A 254 -81.98 -2.79 -40.62
C GLU A 254 -83.49 -2.53 -40.75
N LEU A 255 -83.97 -1.31 -40.47
CA LEU A 255 -85.39 -0.97 -40.61
C LEU A 255 -85.85 -1.08 -42.08
N VAL A 256 -85.01 -0.66 -43.04
CA VAL A 256 -85.27 -0.86 -44.47
C VAL A 256 -85.27 -2.34 -44.85
N ALA A 257 -84.31 -3.14 -44.33
CA ALA A 257 -84.25 -4.58 -44.57
C ALA A 257 -85.43 -5.34 -43.95
N GLN A 258 -85.88 -4.98 -42.76
CA GLN A 258 -87.09 -5.51 -42.13
C GLN A 258 -88.34 -5.11 -42.91
N GLY A 259 -88.42 -3.87 -43.42
CA GLY A 259 -89.48 -3.41 -44.32
C GLY A 259 -89.54 -4.22 -45.62
N GLN A 260 -88.40 -4.42 -46.28
CA GLN A 260 -88.29 -5.27 -47.49
C GLN A 260 -88.66 -6.73 -47.20
N ARG A 261 -88.15 -7.31 -46.10
CA ARG A 261 -88.47 -8.68 -45.68
C ARG A 261 -89.97 -8.85 -45.43
N THR A 262 -90.60 -7.89 -44.77
CA THR A 262 -92.05 -7.88 -44.54
C THR A 262 -92.82 -7.77 -45.86
N GLN A 263 -92.41 -6.88 -46.76
CA GLN A 263 -93.03 -6.72 -48.07
C GLN A 263 -92.91 -7.99 -48.95
N VAL A 264 -91.81 -8.74 -48.85
CA VAL A 264 -91.64 -10.04 -49.53
C VAL A 264 -92.51 -11.12 -48.90
N VAL A 265 -92.58 -11.19 -47.56
CA VAL A 265 -93.42 -12.17 -46.85
C VAL A 265 -94.92 -11.94 -47.10
N GLU A 266 -95.39 -10.69 -47.05
CA GLU A 266 -96.81 -10.41 -47.32
C GLU A 266 -97.17 -10.54 -48.81
N LYS A 267 -96.23 -10.28 -49.75
CA LYS A 267 -96.42 -10.68 -51.16
C LYS A 267 -96.56 -12.19 -51.31
N ALA A 268 -95.65 -12.96 -50.72
CA ALA A 268 -95.69 -14.42 -50.77
C ALA A 268 -96.98 -14.99 -50.14
N ARG A 269 -97.51 -14.37 -49.08
CA ARG A 269 -98.83 -14.68 -48.52
C ARG A 269 -99.97 -14.35 -49.48
N ALA A 270 -99.97 -13.15 -50.07
CA ALA A 270 -101.01 -12.74 -51.02
C ALA A 270 -101.04 -13.65 -52.26
N ASP A 271 -99.89 -14.05 -52.79
CA ASP A 271 -99.81 -15.01 -53.90
C ASP A 271 -100.25 -16.43 -53.48
N ALA A 272 -99.89 -16.90 -52.27
CA ALA A 272 -100.37 -18.18 -51.74
C ALA A 272 -101.89 -18.19 -51.49
N GLU A 273 -102.45 -17.10 -50.97
CA GLU A 273 -103.88 -16.93 -50.75
C GLU A 273 -104.65 -16.82 -52.08
N LYS A 274 -104.11 -16.11 -53.07
CA LYS A 274 -104.61 -16.08 -54.46
C LYS A 274 -104.64 -17.47 -55.09
N ILE A 275 -103.56 -18.25 -54.98
CA ILE A 275 -103.52 -19.65 -55.47
C ILE A 275 -104.57 -20.50 -54.77
N LYS A 276 -104.72 -20.37 -53.45
CA LYS A 276 -105.74 -21.08 -52.66
C LYS A 276 -107.17 -20.69 -53.08
N LEU A 277 -107.41 -19.43 -53.40
CA LEU A 277 -108.71 -18.94 -53.88
C LEU A 277 -109.04 -19.47 -55.29
N ILE A 278 -108.05 -19.48 -56.18
CA ILE A 278 -108.18 -20.03 -57.55
C ILE A 278 -108.46 -21.54 -57.48
N GLY A 279 -107.68 -22.31 -56.72
CA GLY A 279 -107.91 -23.75 -56.55
C GLY A 279 -109.26 -24.09 -55.92
N ALA A 280 -109.77 -23.25 -55.01
CA ALA A 280 -111.13 -23.40 -54.49
C ALA A 280 -112.21 -23.11 -55.55
N ALA A 281 -112.00 -22.10 -56.41
CA ALA A 281 -112.90 -21.79 -57.51
C ALA A 281 -112.89 -22.90 -58.59
N GLU A 282 -111.72 -23.44 -58.93
CA GLU A 282 -111.57 -24.56 -59.87
C GLU A 282 -112.22 -25.84 -59.34
N ALA A 283 -112.01 -26.19 -58.07
CA ALA A 283 -112.69 -27.31 -57.43
C ALA A 283 -114.23 -27.14 -57.46
N THR A 284 -114.72 -25.94 -57.16
CA THR A 284 -116.15 -25.61 -57.23
C THR A 284 -116.69 -25.68 -58.65
N ALA A 285 -115.91 -25.27 -59.67
CA ALA A 285 -116.29 -25.40 -61.07
C ALA A 285 -116.40 -26.87 -61.50
N ILE A 286 -115.40 -27.70 -61.16
CA ILE A 286 -115.38 -29.13 -61.45
C ILE A 286 -116.55 -29.85 -60.78
N GLU A 287 -116.88 -29.53 -59.52
CA GLU A 287 -118.03 -30.12 -58.82
C GLU A 287 -119.36 -29.77 -59.51
N ASN A 288 -119.54 -28.53 -59.95
CA ASN A 288 -120.76 -28.12 -60.67
C ASN A 288 -120.87 -28.77 -62.06
N VAL A 289 -119.76 -28.94 -62.79
CA VAL A 289 -119.74 -29.71 -64.05
C VAL A 289 -120.09 -31.17 -63.80
N GLY A 290 -119.43 -31.84 -62.85
CA GLY A 290 -119.70 -33.24 -62.52
C GLY A 290 -121.13 -33.49 -62.03
N ARG A 291 -121.71 -32.56 -61.25
CA ARG A 291 -123.13 -32.64 -60.86
C ARG A 291 -124.06 -32.49 -62.06
N SER A 292 -123.77 -31.57 -62.98
CA SER A 292 -124.56 -31.36 -64.19
C SER A 292 -124.52 -32.57 -65.13
N GLU A 293 -123.36 -33.21 -65.26
CA GLU A 293 -123.15 -34.40 -66.07
C GLU A 293 -123.82 -35.65 -65.45
N ALA A 294 -123.78 -35.78 -64.12
CA ALA A 294 -124.54 -36.79 -63.39
C ALA A 294 -126.07 -36.60 -63.54
N GLU A 295 -126.58 -35.37 -63.50
CA GLU A 295 -128.00 -35.11 -63.77
C GLU A 295 -128.38 -35.37 -65.23
N ALA A 296 -127.51 -35.06 -66.20
CA ALA A 296 -127.72 -35.38 -67.61
C ALA A 296 -127.76 -36.90 -67.85
N MET A 297 -126.87 -37.68 -67.20
CA MET A 297 -126.95 -39.14 -67.21
C MET A 297 -128.24 -39.66 -66.54
N ARG A 298 -128.66 -39.04 -65.42
CA ARG A 298 -129.90 -39.42 -64.72
C ARG A 298 -131.14 -39.15 -65.57
N LEU A 299 -131.20 -38.04 -66.32
CA LEU A 299 -132.29 -37.77 -67.27
C LEU A 299 -132.30 -38.77 -68.43
N LYS A 300 -131.14 -39.09 -69.01
CA LYS A 300 -131.05 -40.15 -70.05
C LYS A 300 -131.57 -41.49 -69.51
N ALA A 301 -131.12 -41.90 -68.32
CA ALA A 301 -131.57 -43.14 -67.68
C ALA A 301 -133.08 -43.14 -67.37
N ALA A 302 -133.65 -41.99 -66.98
CA ALA A 302 -135.09 -41.85 -66.77
C ALA A 302 -135.89 -41.98 -68.09
N ALA A 303 -135.42 -41.35 -69.18
CA ALA A 303 -136.05 -41.44 -70.48
C ALA A 303 -136.06 -42.88 -71.02
N TYR A 304 -134.92 -43.60 -70.95
CA TYR A 304 -134.85 -45.02 -71.34
C TYR A 304 -135.80 -45.92 -70.52
N LYS A 305 -136.20 -45.51 -69.31
CA LYS A 305 -137.08 -46.31 -68.44
C LYS A 305 -138.58 -46.15 -68.74
N GLN A 306 -138.97 -45.21 -69.62
CA GLN A 306 -140.38 -45.03 -70.04
C GLN A 306 -140.70 -45.62 -71.43
N TYR A 307 -139.70 -45.93 -72.26
CA TYR A 307 -139.89 -46.58 -73.56
C TYR A 307 -139.99 -48.10 -73.45
N GLY A 308 -141.15 -48.58 -73.01
CA GLY A 308 -141.48 -50.01 -72.99
C GLY A 308 -141.55 -50.65 -74.38
N GLU A 309 -141.12 -51.92 -74.44
CA GLU A 309 -141.30 -52.94 -75.49
C GLU A 309 -140.89 -52.66 -76.96
N ALA A 310 -140.76 -51.41 -77.40
CA ALA A 310 -140.36 -51.08 -78.78
C ALA A 310 -138.85 -50.80 -78.97
N ALA A 311 -138.15 -50.33 -77.93
CA ALA A 311 -136.79 -49.78 -78.08
C ALA A 311 -135.68 -50.82 -78.24
N THR A 312 -135.88 -52.04 -77.74
CA THR A 312 -134.86 -53.12 -77.78
C THR A 312 -134.49 -53.55 -79.19
N LEU A 313 -135.42 -53.47 -80.14
CA LEU A 313 -135.18 -53.84 -81.54
C LEU A 313 -134.33 -52.78 -82.29
N SER A 314 -134.52 -51.50 -81.97
CA SER A 314 -133.78 -50.40 -82.62
C SER A 314 -132.30 -50.39 -82.24
N LEU A 315 -131.97 -50.77 -80.99
CA LEU A 315 -130.59 -50.81 -80.49
C LEU A 315 -129.72 -51.82 -81.25
N VAL A 316 -130.34 -52.89 -81.80
CA VAL A 316 -129.65 -53.90 -82.61
C VAL A 316 -129.32 -53.37 -84.02
N PHE A 317 -130.25 -52.63 -84.64
CA PHE A 317 -130.04 -52.05 -85.97
C PHE A 317 -128.99 -50.93 -85.99
N GLU A 318 -128.88 -50.13 -84.92
CA GLU A 318 -127.92 -49.01 -84.86
C GLU A 318 -126.50 -49.45 -84.43
N ALA A 319 -126.35 -50.62 -83.79
CA ALA A 319 -125.05 -51.14 -83.37
C ALA A 319 -124.25 -51.82 -84.50
N LEU A 320 -124.94 -52.44 -85.46
CA LEU A 320 -124.33 -53.23 -86.56
C LEU A 320 -123.22 -52.50 -87.35
N PRO A 321 -123.38 -51.21 -87.75
CA PRO A 321 -122.33 -50.50 -88.50
C PRO A 321 -121.02 -50.30 -87.73
N LYS A 322 -121.07 -50.17 -86.40
CA LYS A 322 -119.88 -49.82 -85.60
C LYS A 322 -118.94 -51.02 -85.39
N ILE A 323 -119.48 -52.23 -85.26
CA ILE A 323 -118.65 -53.44 -85.17
C ILE A 323 -117.96 -53.72 -86.52
N ALA A 324 -118.60 -53.42 -87.65
CA ALA A 324 -117.98 -53.53 -88.97
C ALA A 324 -116.78 -52.57 -89.16
N ALA A 325 -116.85 -51.35 -88.61
CA ALA A 325 -115.76 -50.38 -88.68
C ALA A 325 -114.54 -50.81 -87.86
N GLU A 326 -114.75 -51.23 -86.60
CA GLU A 326 -113.63 -51.48 -85.69
C GLU A 326 -112.88 -52.80 -85.96
N VAL A 327 -113.50 -53.73 -86.71
CA VAL A 327 -112.81 -54.91 -87.26
C VAL A 327 -111.93 -54.55 -88.46
N ALA A 328 -112.20 -53.45 -89.16
CA ALA A 328 -111.40 -52.97 -90.30
C ALA A 328 -110.23 -52.04 -89.90
N ALA A 329 -110.34 -51.34 -88.77
CA ALA A 329 -109.35 -50.37 -88.28
C ALA A 329 -107.89 -50.86 -88.17
N PRO A 330 -107.58 -52.13 -87.79
CA PRO A 330 -106.19 -52.58 -87.59
C PRO A 330 -105.29 -52.55 -88.84
N LEU A 331 -105.85 -52.39 -90.05
CA LEU A 331 -105.08 -52.30 -91.30
C LEU A 331 -104.62 -50.88 -91.66
N ALA A 332 -105.05 -49.85 -90.92
CA ALA A 332 -104.89 -48.45 -91.35
C ALA A 332 -103.67 -47.70 -90.78
N LYS A 333 -103.01 -48.21 -89.73
CA LYS A 333 -101.90 -47.52 -89.02
C LYS A 333 -100.82 -48.45 -88.46
N ILE A 334 -100.16 -49.16 -89.36
CA ILE A 334 -98.69 -49.32 -89.36
C ILE A 334 -98.19 -48.21 -90.33
N ASP A 335 -97.00 -47.61 -90.29
CA ASP A 335 -95.73 -47.81 -89.57
C ASP A 335 -95.30 -46.44 -88.93
N GLU A 336 -94.10 -46.14 -88.39
CA GLU A 336 -92.78 -46.78 -88.40
C GLU A 336 -91.94 -46.29 -87.19
N ILE A 337 -90.93 -47.06 -86.78
CA ILE A 337 -89.80 -46.61 -85.93
C ILE A 337 -88.50 -47.01 -86.65
N VAL A 338 -87.41 -46.27 -86.41
CA VAL A 338 -86.02 -46.48 -86.89
C VAL A 338 -85.62 -45.70 -88.15
N MET A 339 -84.59 -44.84 -88.01
CA MET A 339 -83.39 -45.01 -88.84
C MET A 339 -82.12 -44.68 -88.03
N LEU A 340 -81.27 -45.70 -87.86
CA LEU A 340 -79.94 -45.61 -87.26
C LEU A 340 -78.88 -45.78 -88.35
N SER A 341 -77.85 -44.94 -88.36
CA SER A 341 -76.56 -45.21 -89.02
C SER A 341 -75.50 -44.19 -88.56
N GLY A 342 -74.28 -44.56 -88.14
CA GLY A 342 -73.77 -45.90 -87.86
C GLY A 342 -72.27 -46.05 -88.12
N SER A 343 -71.45 -46.17 -87.07
CA SER A 343 -70.13 -46.85 -87.11
C SER A 343 -69.52 -47.02 -85.70
N SER A 344 -68.93 -48.19 -85.46
CA SER A 344 -68.00 -48.57 -84.36
C SER A 344 -67.98 -47.71 -83.08
N ASN A 345 -68.55 -48.13 -81.95
CA ASN A 345 -68.20 -49.29 -81.09
C ASN A 345 -66.77 -49.26 -80.52
N PHE A 346 -66.50 -49.72 -79.30
CA PHE A 346 -67.33 -49.94 -78.09
C PHE A 346 -66.38 -50.32 -76.94
N SER A 347 -66.42 -49.60 -75.82
CA SER A 347 -66.03 -50.15 -74.52
C SER A 347 -66.61 -49.27 -73.41
N SER A 348 -67.10 -49.92 -72.35
CA SER A 348 -67.61 -49.37 -71.08
C SER A 348 -67.07 -47.98 -70.70
N GLU A 349 -67.90 -47.00 -70.34
CA GLU A 349 -68.66 -46.94 -69.08
C GLU A 349 -67.74 -47.00 -67.82
N ILE A 350 -67.97 -46.24 -66.74
CA ILE A 350 -69.25 -45.67 -66.29
C ILE A 350 -69.04 -44.39 -65.44
N ASN A 351 -70.13 -43.60 -65.34
CA ASN A 351 -70.59 -42.78 -64.19
C ASN A 351 -69.88 -42.99 -62.82
N LYS A 352 -69.80 -42.07 -61.85
CA LYS A 352 -70.36 -40.72 -61.58
C LYS A 352 -69.81 -40.26 -60.20
N PHE A 353 -70.03 -38.98 -59.82
CA PHE A 353 -70.34 -38.51 -58.44
C PHE A 353 -69.28 -38.69 -57.31
N VAL A 354 -68.77 -37.60 -56.70
CA VAL A 354 -69.30 -36.80 -55.56
C VAL A 354 -68.75 -37.22 -54.17
N ALA A 355 -68.06 -36.26 -53.53
CA ALA A 355 -68.11 -35.89 -52.10
C ALA A 355 -67.57 -34.43 -52.04
N GLN A 356 -68.14 -33.44 -51.35
CA GLN A 356 -68.47 -33.28 -49.91
C GLN A 356 -67.24 -33.20 -48.98
N VAL A 357 -67.37 -32.37 -47.93
CA VAL A 357 -66.29 -31.72 -47.15
C VAL A 357 -66.64 -31.77 -45.64
N PRO A 358 -65.70 -31.80 -44.66
CA PRO A 358 -64.26 -32.07 -44.72
C PRO A 358 -63.96 -33.53 -44.27
N PRO A 359 -63.60 -33.95 -43.01
CA PRO A 359 -63.20 -33.27 -41.78
C PRO A 359 -61.65 -33.27 -41.56
N ALA A 360 -61.13 -33.84 -40.46
CA ALA A 360 -59.71 -33.95 -40.11
C ALA A 360 -59.39 -35.32 -39.43
N ILE A 361 -58.09 -35.53 -39.12
CA ILE A 361 -57.43 -36.66 -38.38
C ILE A 361 -56.66 -37.64 -39.27
N GLN A 362 -55.35 -37.39 -39.45
CA GLN A 362 -54.30 -38.43 -39.47
C GLN A 362 -52.88 -37.83 -39.35
N ALA A 363 -52.46 -37.60 -38.10
CA ALA A 363 -51.04 -37.55 -37.68
C ALA A 363 -50.85 -38.28 -36.33
N LEU A 364 -51.74 -39.24 -36.06
CA LEU A 364 -51.43 -40.38 -35.18
C LEU A 364 -50.60 -41.36 -36.02
N THR A 365 -49.65 -42.05 -35.37
CA THR A 365 -48.46 -42.66 -36.01
C THR A 365 -47.50 -41.59 -36.57
N GLY A 366 -46.20 -41.62 -36.28
CA GLY A 366 -45.44 -42.65 -35.55
C GLY A 366 -44.15 -43.01 -36.28
N VAL A 367 -43.42 -42.00 -36.77
CA VAL A 367 -42.18 -42.13 -37.54
C VAL A 367 -41.26 -41.01 -37.01
N ASP A 368 -40.27 -41.19 -36.14
CA ASP A 368 -39.39 -42.31 -35.72
C ASP A 368 -37.95 -42.19 -36.27
N LEU A 369 -36.97 -42.65 -35.49
CA LEU A 369 -35.64 -42.04 -35.37
C LEU A 369 -34.68 -42.41 -36.52
N SER A 370 -34.44 -41.47 -37.45
CA SER A 370 -33.38 -41.60 -38.47
C SER A 370 -32.25 -40.55 -38.40
N ASP A 371 -32.42 -39.45 -37.66
CA ASP A 371 -31.38 -38.39 -37.54
C ASP A 371 -30.51 -38.48 -36.26
N VAL A 372 -30.75 -39.47 -35.39
CA VAL A 372 -30.07 -39.61 -34.08
C VAL A 372 -28.79 -40.46 -34.16
N LEU A 373 -28.00 -40.36 -35.25
CA LEU A 373 -26.69 -41.04 -35.32
C LEU A 373 -25.62 -40.39 -36.23
N ARG A 374 -25.60 -39.06 -36.44
CA ARG A 374 -24.49 -38.44 -37.19
C ARG A 374 -24.18 -36.96 -36.89
N LYS A 375 -23.77 -36.65 -35.66
CA LYS A 375 -23.09 -35.37 -35.29
C LYS A 375 -22.19 -35.56 -34.06
N ILE A 376 -21.13 -34.74 -33.97
CA ILE A 376 -20.04 -34.77 -32.97
C ILE A 376 -19.04 -35.94 -33.18
N PRO A 377 -17.71 -35.71 -33.27
CA PRO A 377 -16.98 -34.53 -33.72
C PRO A 377 -15.88 -34.86 -34.77
N GLY A 378 -15.23 -33.85 -35.36
CA GLY A 378 -14.00 -34.07 -36.16
C GLY A 378 -13.56 -32.83 -36.94
N ALA A 379 -12.31 -32.42 -36.79
CA ALA A 379 -11.80 -31.17 -37.36
C ALA A 379 -11.45 -31.26 -38.86
N LYS A 380 -12.02 -30.36 -39.65
CA LYS A 380 -11.25 -29.25 -40.24
C LYS A 380 -12.14 -28.08 -40.63
#